data_AF-A0A4Z1I0J5-F1
#
_entry.id   AF-A0A4Z1I0J5-F1
#
_cell.length_a   1.000
_cell.length_b   1.000
_cell.length_c   1.000
_cell.angle_alpha   90.00
_cell.angle_beta   90.00
_cell.angle_gamma   90.00
#
_symmetry.space_group_name_H-M   'P 1'
#
loop_
_entity.id
_entity.type
_entity.pdbx_description
1 polymer ?
#
loop_
_entity_poly.entity_id
_entity_poly.type
_entity_poly.pdbx_seq_one_letter_code
_entity_poly.pdbx_strand_id
1 'polypeptide(L)'
;MPLLDKLIHKGGQEKSPEKDVPSAHIEHPSSPLSPSSSAIINGAPPGYTATDSPAASNLTAAFSNLNVSESSIPAFPNEDLCLAHLKLLKTFHSLKEYVGYTDCLFGLWDARCELPVVENRDKALVAMREKRWSLYIARAVERFEDWWLKVLCEQEHAIRLQQSYMKTYTGFIDFPKNGVAQVWSMSMLPPIDVLMVWHSLMLNPRNYLEYCMRFGLKNLWATGMPWHAVDTAIDISFNYQVTEAAKERFTNATGHHWSNTNDHAAKTLNCPRCSQVLEIPWTTCAAN
;
A
#
# COMPACT_ATOMS: atom_id res chain seq x y z
N MET A 1 -42.60 -9.79 0.02
CA MET A 1 -42.30 -8.67 -0.91
C MET A 1 -40.88 -8.85 -1.45
N PRO A 2 -40.63 -8.59 -2.73
CA PRO A 2 -40.14 -9.59 -3.68
C PRO A 2 -38.68 -9.37 -4.10
N LEU A 3 -37.84 -10.39 -3.99
CA LEU A 3 -36.51 -10.43 -4.62
C LEU A 3 -36.02 -11.85 -4.95
N LEU A 4 -36.89 -12.87 -4.86
CA LEU A 4 -36.52 -14.29 -5.04
C LEU A 4 -36.94 -14.92 -6.38
N ASP A 5 -37.67 -14.21 -7.25
CA ASP A 5 -38.21 -14.78 -8.50
C ASP A 5 -37.42 -14.43 -9.78
N LYS A 6 -36.10 -14.21 -9.71
CA LYS A 6 -35.30 -13.91 -10.92
C LYS A 6 -34.13 -14.86 -11.23
N LEU A 7 -34.04 -16.02 -10.57
CA LEU A 7 -32.94 -16.97 -10.83
C LEU A 7 -33.36 -18.36 -11.33
N ILE A 8 -34.60 -18.54 -11.78
CA ILE A 8 -35.03 -19.81 -12.39
C ILE A 8 -35.73 -19.53 -13.73
N HIS A 9 -34.94 -19.34 -14.79
CA HIS A 9 -35.26 -19.79 -16.16
C HIS A 9 -34.24 -19.24 -17.16
N LYS A 10 -33.30 -20.09 -17.60
CA LYS A 10 -33.05 -20.47 -19.00
C LYS A 10 -31.66 -21.10 -19.13
N GLY A 11 -31.62 -22.42 -19.06
CA GLY A 11 -30.62 -23.19 -19.79
C GLY A 11 -31.00 -23.25 -21.28
N GLY A 12 -30.00 -23.28 -22.15
CA GLY A 12 -30.19 -23.56 -23.58
C GLY A 12 -29.08 -23.06 -24.49
N GLN A 13 -28.15 -23.97 -24.80
CA GLN A 13 -27.35 -24.12 -26.03
C GLN A 13 -26.20 -23.15 -26.33
N GLU A 14 -24.98 -23.67 -26.16
CA GLU A 14 -23.73 -23.21 -26.77
C GLU A 14 -23.67 -23.55 -28.27
N LYS A 15 -23.26 -22.57 -29.08
CA LYS A 15 -22.58 -22.75 -30.37
C LYS A 15 -21.47 -21.70 -30.47
N SER A 16 -20.24 -22.15 -30.72
CA SER A 16 -19.12 -21.32 -31.19
C SER A 16 -19.36 -20.91 -32.66
N PRO A 17 -18.83 -19.75 -33.13
CA PRO A 17 -17.52 -19.78 -33.77
C PRO A 17 -16.62 -18.51 -33.61
N GLU A 18 -15.32 -18.78 -33.70
CA GLU A 18 -14.20 -18.06 -34.33
C GLU A 18 -14.06 -16.52 -34.36
N LYS A 19 -12.83 -16.12 -33.96
CA LYS A 19 -11.94 -15.04 -34.43
C LYS A 19 -12.56 -13.83 -35.14
N ASP A 20 -12.37 -12.65 -34.54
CA ASP A 20 -11.73 -11.51 -35.23
C ASP A 20 -11.31 -10.42 -34.23
N VAL A 21 -10.05 -9.97 -34.36
CA VAL A 21 -9.45 -8.85 -33.64
C VAL A 21 -9.50 -7.62 -34.55
N PRO A 22 -9.93 -6.44 -34.06
CA PRO A 22 -9.52 -5.18 -34.69
C PRO A 22 -8.80 -4.23 -33.73
N SER A 23 -7.69 -3.69 -34.25
CA SER A 23 -6.86 -2.62 -33.68
C SER A 23 -7.63 -1.32 -33.45
N ALA A 24 -7.31 -0.63 -32.36
CA ALA A 24 -7.78 0.72 -32.08
C ALA A 24 -6.93 1.76 -32.81
N HIS A 25 -7.51 2.40 -33.84
CA HIS A 25 -7.05 3.69 -34.35
C HIS A 25 -7.76 4.80 -33.56
N ILE A 26 -6.99 5.72 -32.97
CA ILE A 26 -7.50 6.93 -32.30
C ILE A 26 -7.25 8.11 -33.24
N GLU A 27 -8.33 8.72 -33.74
CA GLU A 27 -8.32 10.01 -34.41
C GLU A 27 -8.56 11.15 -33.41
N HIS A 28 -7.73 12.19 -33.50
CA HIS A 28 -7.89 13.46 -32.79
C HIS A 28 -8.67 14.46 -33.65
N PRO A 29 -9.60 15.26 -33.08
CA PRO A 29 -10.07 16.49 -33.71
C PRO A 29 -9.43 17.75 -33.10
N SER A 30 -9.03 18.64 -33.99
CA SER A 30 -8.37 19.93 -33.77
C SER A 30 -9.34 21.06 -33.40
N SER A 31 -8.87 22.09 -32.69
CA SER A 31 -9.48 23.44 -32.64
C SER A 31 -8.43 24.52 -32.31
N PRO A 32 -8.66 25.81 -32.67
CA PRO A 32 -7.60 26.67 -33.20
C PRO A 32 -7.13 27.88 -32.36
N LEU A 33 -5.90 28.32 -32.68
CA LEU A 33 -5.22 29.64 -32.65
C LEU A 33 -4.92 30.43 -31.35
N SER A 34 -3.67 30.94 -31.35
CA SER A 34 -2.83 31.62 -30.32
C SER A 34 -3.04 33.16 -30.20
N PRO A 35 -2.25 33.90 -29.38
CA PRO A 35 -0.91 34.35 -29.82
C PRO A 35 0.24 34.40 -28.78
N SER A 36 1.41 33.95 -29.26
CA SER A 36 2.82 34.39 -29.07
C SER A 36 3.40 34.81 -27.71
N SER A 37 4.43 34.09 -27.26
CA SER A 37 5.81 34.61 -27.22
C SER A 37 6.84 33.48 -27.17
N SER A 38 7.94 33.70 -27.86
CA SER A 38 8.90 32.73 -28.37
C SER A 38 10.15 32.55 -27.51
N ALA A 39 10.57 31.31 -27.28
CA ALA A 39 11.99 30.91 -27.23
C ALA A 39 12.09 29.37 -27.42
N ILE A 40 12.68 28.97 -28.55
CA ILE A 40 12.92 27.58 -28.94
C ILE A 40 14.19 27.08 -28.22
N ILE A 41 14.07 26.04 -27.40
CA ILE A 41 15.19 25.17 -27.02
C ILE A 41 14.79 23.74 -27.41
N ASN A 42 15.26 23.29 -28.58
CA ASN A 42 15.17 21.91 -29.00
C ASN A 42 16.23 21.09 -28.23
N GLY A 43 15.89 20.62 -27.04
CA GLY A 43 16.65 19.59 -26.33
C GLY A 43 15.92 18.25 -26.44
N ALA A 44 16.48 17.29 -27.16
CA ALA A 44 16.03 15.90 -27.04
C ALA A 44 16.20 15.45 -25.57
N PRO A 45 15.33 14.58 -25.03
CA PRO A 45 15.53 14.04 -23.70
C PRO A 45 16.86 13.28 -23.65
N PRO A 46 17.61 13.34 -22.53
CA PRO A 46 18.90 12.67 -22.42
C PRO A 46 18.74 11.18 -22.72
N GLY A 47 19.63 10.65 -23.56
CA GLY A 47 19.68 9.22 -23.86
C GLY A 47 20.15 8.45 -22.63
N TYR A 48 19.28 7.63 -22.05
CA TYR A 48 19.60 6.76 -20.93
C TYR A 48 20.47 5.58 -21.42
N THR A 49 21.77 5.81 -21.53
CA THR A 49 22.73 4.71 -21.69
C THR A 49 23.24 4.36 -20.30
N ALA A 50 22.82 3.21 -19.77
CA ALA A 50 23.35 2.66 -18.54
C ALA A 50 24.78 2.17 -18.82
N THR A 51 25.77 2.96 -18.44
CA THR A 51 27.16 2.49 -18.37
C THR A 51 27.32 1.62 -17.12
N ASP A 52 27.53 0.32 -17.33
CA ASP A 52 27.92 -0.64 -16.30
C ASP A 52 29.31 -0.26 -15.75
N SER A 53 29.33 0.57 -14.72
CA SER A 53 30.50 0.86 -13.88
C SER A 53 30.37 0.10 -12.55
N PRO A 54 31.43 -0.10 -11.75
CA PRO A 54 31.38 -0.82 -10.48
C PRO A 54 30.71 0.04 -9.38
N ALA A 55 29.49 0.51 -9.65
CA ALA A 55 28.82 1.64 -9.01
C ALA A 55 27.95 1.26 -7.81
N ALA A 56 27.85 -0.02 -7.44
CA ALA A 56 27.00 -0.44 -6.33
C ALA A 56 27.41 0.16 -4.97
N SER A 57 28.71 0.34 -4.74
CA SER A 57 29.24 1.03 -3.55
C SER A 57 29.01 2.55 -3.58
N ASN A 58 28.91 3.14 -4.78
CA ASN A 58 28.68 4.57 -4.95
C ASN A 58 27.18 4.92 -4.85
N LEU A 59 26.29 4.01 -5.26
CA LEU A 59 24.83 4.20 -5.14
C LEU A 59 24.37 4.19 -3.68
N THR A 60 24.95 3.34 -2.83
CA THR A 60 24.57 3.24 -1.42
C THR A 60 25.07 4.41 -0.59
N ALA A 61 26.18 5.04 -1.00
CA ALA A 61 26.71 6.25 -0.36
C ALA A 61 25.71 7.43 -0.41
N ALA A 62 24.92 7.54 -1.48
CA ALA A 62 23.90 8.58 -1.63
C ALA A 62 22.82 8.53 -0.54
N PHE A 63 22.55 7.36 0.06
CA PHE A 63 21.54 7.19 1.11
C PHE A 63 22.08 7.35 2.54
N SER A 64 23.39 7.57 2.72
CA SER A 64 24.02 7.55 4.05
C SER A 64 23.91 8.87 4.81
N ASN A 65 23.68 10.00 4.12
CA ASN A 65 23.71 11.35 4.70
C ASN A 65 22.53 12.21 4.21
N LEU A 66 21.33 11.65 4.17
CA LEU A 66 20.15 12.41 3.76
C LEU A 66 19.76 13.45 4.80
N ASN A 67 19.52 14.69 4.36
CA ASN A 67 19.06 15.76 5.24
C ASN A 67 17.53 15.90 5.16
N VAL A 68 16.82 15.04 5.91
CA VAL A 68 15.36 15.07 5.99
C VAL A 68 14.93 15.84 7.24
N SER A 69 14.33 17.00 7.08
CA SER A 69 13.91 17.84 8.23
C SER A 69 12.80 17.18 9.06
N GLU A 70 12.91 17.27 10.39
CA GLU A 70 11.88 16.84 11.34
C GLU A 70 10.67 17.78 11.40
N SER A 71 10.86 19.07 11.10
CA SER A 71 9.91 20.13 11.47
C SER A 71 9.37 20.93 10.28
N SER A 72 9.96 20.78 9.10
CA SER A 72 9.55 21.53 7.90
C SER A 72 9.62 20.65 6.67
N ILE A 73 8.46 20.29 6.13
CA ILE A 73 8.36 19.64 4.82
C ILE A 73 8.31 20.75 3.77
N PRO A 74 9.24 20.77 2.79
CA PRO A 74 9.23 21.76 1.73
C PRO A 74 7.97 21.62 0.86
N ALA A 75 7.54 22.72 0.24
CA ALA A 75 6.37 22.73 -0.65
C ALA A 75 6.52 21.78 -1.85
N PHE A 76 7.77 21.52 -2.27
CA PHE A 76 8.12 20.56 -3.31
C PHE A 76 9.22 19.63 -2.79
N PRO A 77 9.20 18.34 -3.18
CA PRO A 77 10.26 17.41 -2.81
C PRO A 77 11.63 17.91 -3.28
N ASN A 78 12.62 17.85 -2.39
CA ASN A 78 14.03 18.07 -2.72
C ASN A 78 14.71 16.72 -3.01
N GLU A 79 15.99 16.76 -3.38
CA GLU A 79 16.78 15.57 -3.69
C GLU A 79 16.79 14.55 -2.53
N ASP A 80 17.01 15.01 -1.31
CA ASP A 80 17.04 14.16 -0.12
C ASP A 80 15.72 13.42 0.13
N LEU A 81 14.58 14.11 -0.05
CA LEU A 81 13.25 13.48 0.06
C LEU A 81 13.00 12.47 -1.07
N CYS A 82 13.46 12.76 -2.28
CA CYS A 82 13.38 11.80 -3.38
C CYS A 82 14.23 10.55 -3.09
N LEU A 83 15.43 10.72 -2.54
CA LEU A 83 16.28 9.60 -2.13
C LEU A 83 15.67 8.80 -0.97
N ALA A 84 15.11 9.47 0.06
CA ALA A 84 14.40 8.80 1.15
C ALA A 84 13.19 8.00 0.64
N HIS A 85 12.46 8.53 -0.35
CA HIS A 85 11.37 7.80 -0.99
C HIS A 85 11.87 6.59 -1.78
N LEU A 86 12.94 6.72 -2.57
CA LEU A 86 13.55 5.60 -3.28
C LEU A 86 14.05 4.51 -2.33
N LYS A 87 14.61 4.90 -1.18
CA LYS A 87 15.04 4.01 -0.11
C LYS A 87 13.86 3.19 0.43
N LEU A 88 12.74 3.85 0.73
CA LEU A 88 11.48 3.18 1.13
C LEU A 88 10.96 2.22 0.05
N LEU A 89 10.96 2.63 -1.22
CA LEU A 89 10.52 1.77 -2.34
C LEU A 89 11.40 0.53 -2.50
N LYS A 90 12.72 0.66 -2.32
CA LYS A 90 13.63 -0.49 -2.35
C LYS A 90 13.40 -1.44 -1.17
N THR A 91 13.07 -0.92 0.01
CA THR A 91 12.66 -1.75 1.15
C THR A 91 11.37 -2.53 0.85
N PHE A 92 10.35 -1.90 0.26
CA PHE A 92 9.12 -2.61 -0.14
C PHE A 92 9.37 -3.67 -1.22
N HIS A 93 10.25 -3.38 -2.18
CA HIS A 93 10.64 -4.36 -3.19
C HIS A 93 11.34 -5.57 -2.55
N SER A 94 12.29 -5.33 -1.64
CA SER A 94 13.00 -6.39 -0.92
C SER A 94 12.05 -7.22 -0.05
N LEU A 95 11.03 -6.58 0.54
CA LEU A 95 9.95 -7.26 1.24
C LEU A 95 9.13 -8.17 0.30
N LYS A 96 8.75 -7.68 -0.88
CA LYS A 96 8.04 -8.49 -1.89
C LYS A 96 8.87 -9.71 -2.31
N GLU A 97 10.17 -9.52 -2.58
CA GLU A 97 11.07 -10.62 -2.91
C GLU A 97 11.16 -11.62 -1.76
N TYR A 98 11.42 -11.16 -0.53
CA TYR A 98 11.48 -12.01 0.66
C TYR A 98 10.22 -12.87 0.81
N VAL A 99 9.03 -12.27 0.76
CA VAL A 99 7.75 -12.98 0.86
C VAL A 99 7.56 -13.97 -0.29
N GLY A 100 7.91 -13.59 -1.51
CA GLY A 100 7.80 -14.47 -2.68
C GLY A 100 8.71 -15.70 -2.57
N TYR A 101 9.99 -15.48 -2.24
CA TYR A 101 11.02 -16.52 -2.18
C TYR A 101 11.02 -17.34 -0.88
N THR A 102 10.27 -16.94 0.15
CA THR A 102 10.09 -17.76 1.35
C THR A 102 9.16 -18.92 1.04
N ASP A 103 9.73 -20.08 0.75
CA ASP A 103 8.96 -21.32 0.60
C ASP A 103 8.16 -21.62 1.87
N CYS A 104 7.09 -22.40 1.74
CA CYS A 104 6.13 -22.78 2.78
C CYS A 104 5.28 -21.67 3.40
N LEU A 105 5.58 -20.40 3.12
CA LEU A 105 4.85 -19.29 3.74
C LEU A 105 3.35 -19.38 3.44
N PHE A 106 2.54 -19.30 4.49
CA PHE A 106 1.07 -19.47 4.44
C PHE A 106 0.62 -20.85 3.91
N GLY A 107 1.45 -21.88 4.02
CA GLY A 107 1.16 -23.21 3.50
C GLY A 107 1.22 -23.31 1.97
N LEU A 108 1.82 -22.31 1.31
CA LEU A 108 2.11 -22.32 -0.12
C LEU A 108 3.52 -22.87 -0.34
N TRP A 109 3.61 -24.06 -0.92
CA TRP A 109 4.86 -24.79 -1.10
C TRP A 109 5.28 -24.83 -2.58
N ASP A 110 6.54 -24.53 -2.86
CA ASP A 110 7.14 -24.58 -4.20
C ASP A 110 7.12 -26.01 -4.77
N ALA A 111 7.16 -27.04 -3.92
CA ALA A 111 7.01 -28.44 -4.33
C ALA A 111 5.70 -28.71 -5.12
N ARG A 112 4.64 -27.91 -4.89
CA ARG A 112 3.39 -28.01 -5.67
C ARG A 112 3.56 -27.60 -7.14
N CYS A 113 4.60 -26.82 -7.45
CA CYS A 113 4.96 -26.41 -8.81
C CYS A 113 5.74 -27.50 -9.56
N GLU A 114 6.11 -28.60 -8.90
CA GLU A 114 6.89 -29.70 -9.47
C GLU A 114 6.03 -30.95 -9.71
N LEU A 115 4.72 -30.86 -9.47
CA LEU A 115 3.79 -31.97 -9.72
C LEU A 115 3.73 -32.32 -11.21
N PRO A 116 3.53 -33.61 -11.59
CA PRO A 116 3.52 -34.04 -12.99
C PRO A 116 2.46 -33.35 -13.87
N VAL A 117 1.41 -32.81 -13.26
CA VAL A 117 0.34 -32.05 -13.95
C VAL A 117 0.77 -30.63 -14.36
N VAL A 118 1.89 -30.13 -13.84
CA VAL A 118 2.39 -28.79 -14.12
C VAL A 118 3.23 -28.79 -15.39
N GLU A 119 2.70 -28.19 -16.45
CA GLU A 119 3.36 -28.11 -17.76
C GLU A 119 4.61 -27.21 -17.77
N ASN A 120 4.62 -26.13 -16.99
CA ASN A 120 5.71 -25.17 -16.93
C ASN A 120 6.02 -24.77 -15.48
N ARG A 121 7.12 -25.32 -14.95
CA ARG A 121 7.58 -25.10 -13.58
C ARG A 121 7.88 -23.64 -13.28
N ASP A 122 8.60 -22.93 -14.15
CA ASP A 122 9.02 -21.56 -13.89
C ASP A 122 7.82 -20.61 -13.84
N LYS A 123 6.87 -20.79 -14.76
CA LYS A 123 5.59 -20.06 -14.74
C LYS A 123 4.79 -20.35 -13.47
N ALA A 124 4.76 -21.61 -13.03
CA ALA A 124 4.07 -22.00 -11.80
C ALA A 124 4.73 -21.39 -10.55
N LEU A 125 6.07 -21.32 -10.49
CA LEU A 125 6.80 -20.69 -9.39
C LEU A 125 6.53 -19.17 -9.34
N VAL A 126 6.51 -18.48 -10.48
CA VAL A 126 6.13 -17.06 -10.53
C VAL A 126 4.70 -16.85 -9.99
N ALA A 127 3.76 -17.69 -10.42
CA ALA A 127 2.39 -17.63 -9.90
C ALA A 127 2.30 -17.94 -8.40
N MET A 128 3.13 -18.85 -7.88
CA MET A 128 3.19 -19.18 -6.45
C MET A 128 3.69 -17.98 -5.62
N ARG A 129 4.74 -17.31 -6.10
CA ARG A 129 5.29 -16.10 -5.48
C ARG A 129 4.26 -14.97 -5.43
N GLU A 130 3.55 -14.74 -6.53
CA GLU A 130 2.49 -13.74 -6.59
C GLU A 130 1.29 -14.10 -5.68
N LYS A 131 0.98 -15.38 -5.50
CA LYS A 131 -0.02 -15.84 -4.52
C LYS A 131 0.40 -15.56 -3.08
N ARG A 132 1.65 -15.87 -2.70
CA ARG A 132 2.19 -15.53 -1.36
C ARG A 132 2.13 -14.03 -1.12
N TRP A 133 2.54 -13.24 -2.10
CA TRP A 133 2.47 -11.79 -2.03
C TRP A 133 1.05 -11.27 -1.86
N SER A 134 0.09 -11.79 -2.64
CA SER A 134 -1.32 -11.41 -2.53
C SER A 134 -1.91 -11.69 -1.15
N LEU A 135 -1.60 -12.85 -0.55
CA LEU A 135 -2.02 -13.17 0.82
C LEU A 135 -1.35 -12.26 1.86
N TYR A 136 -0.06 -11.96 1.69
CA TYR A 136 0.67 -11.04 2.55
C TYR A 136 0.04 -9.65 2.56
N ILE A 137 -0.31 -9.12 1.38
CA ILE A 137 -1.01 -7.84 1.22
C ILE A 137 -2.37 -7.86 1.89
N ALA A 138 -3.18 -8.91 1.66
CA ALA A 138 -4.51 -9.02 2.25
C ALA A 138 -4.45 -8.96 3.79
N ARG A 139 -3.48 -9.65 4.40
CA ARG A 139 -3.19 -9.58 5.83
C ARG A 139 -2.72 -8.18 6.25
N ALA A 140 -1.82 -7.57 5.49
CA ALA A 140 -1.30 -6.24 5.79
C ALA A 140 -2.39 -5.16 5.79
N VAL A 141 -3.40 -5.27 4.92
CA VAL A 141 -4.55 -4.35 4.87
C VAL A 141 -5.39 -4.42 6.15
N GLU A 142 -5.64 -5.62 6.68
CA GLU A 142 -6.36 -5.76 7.96
C GLU A 142 -5.55 -5.20 9.13
N ARG A 143 -4.24 -5.49 9.16
CA ARG A 143 -3.32 -4.93 10.15
C ARG A 143 -3.29 -3.39 10.08
N PHE A 144 -3.36 -2.83 8.87
CA PHE A 144 -3.45 -1.39 8.66
C PHE A 144 -4.78 -0.81 9.14
N GLU A 145 -5.91 -1.47 8.88
CA GLU A 145 -7.22 -1.02 9.38
C GLU A 145 -7.24 -0.96 10.91
N ASP A 146 -6.75 -2.01 11.57
CA ASP A 146 -6.67 -2.06 13.03
C ASP A 146 -5.71 -1.03 13.59
N TRP A 147 -4.54 -0.83 12.96
CA TRP A 147 -3.61 0.24 13.34
C TRP A 147 -4.22 1.63 13.17
N TRP A 148 -4.91 1.87 12.05
CA TRP A 148 -5.59 3.14 11.78
C TRP A 148 -6.64 3.45 12.85
N LEU A 149 -7.46 2.46 13.21
CA LEU A 149 -8.55 2.66 14.17
C LEU A 149 -8.08 2.68 15.63
N LYS A 150 -7.19 1.76 16.02
CA LYS A 150 -6.78 1.56 17.43
C LYS A 150 -5.54 2.36 17.81
N VAL A 151 -4.77 2.87 16.85
CA VAL A 151 -3.58 3.68 17.14
C VAL A 151 -3.76 5.13 16.71
N LEU A 152 -4.04 5.38 15.43
CA LEU A 152 -4.12 6.76 14.93
C LEU A 152 -5.32 7.51 15.49
N CYS A 153 -6.52 6.93 15.39
CA CYS A 153 -7.73 7.57 15.91
C CYS A 153 -7.65 7.77 17.44
N GLU A 154 -7.07 6.83 18.18
CA GLU A 154 -6.88 6.98 19.62
C GLU A 154 -5.88 8.11 19.95
N GLN A 155 -4.75 8.18 19.24
CA GLN A 155 -3.71 9.19 19.47
C GLN A 155 -4.20 10.62 19.20
N GLU A 156 -5.10 10.81 18.22
CA GLU A 156 -5.70 12.12 17.94
C GLU A 156 -7.01 12.38 18.70
N HIS A 157 -7.46 11.45 19.54
CA HIS A 157 -8.81 11.46 20.15
C HIS A 157 -9.90 11.70 19.10
N ALA A 158 -9.73 11.07 17.94
CA ALA A 158 -10.47 11.37 16.74
C ALA A 158 -11.88 10.76 16.78
N ILE A 159 -12.86 11.54 16.33
CA ILE A 159 -14.26 11.12 16.29
C ILE A 159 -14.64 10.85 14.84
N ARG A 160 -15.12 9.64 14.57
CA ARG A 160 -15.61 9.27 13.24
C ARG A 160 -16.79 10.15 12.86
N LEU A 161 -16.69 10.79 11.69
CA LEU A 161 -17.73 11.62 11.14
C LEU A 161 -18.99 10.79 10.86
N GLN A 162 -20.13 11.29 11.35
CA GLN A 162 -21.47 10.75 11.11
C GLN A 162 -22.34 11.77 10.36
N GLN A 163 -23.42 11.28 9.75
CA GLN A 163 -24.34 12.10 8.96
C GLN A 163 -24.96 13.27 9.74
N SER A 164 -25.17 13.10 11.05
CA SER A 164 -25.68 14.17 11.93
C SER A 164 -24.76 15.40 11.97
N TYR A 165 -23.44 15.19 11.94
CA TYR A 165 -22.45 16.26 11.98
C TYR A 165 -22.36 17.04 10.66
N MET A 166 -22.67 16.41 9.53
CA MET A 166 -22.62 17.05 8.21
C MET A 166 -23.65 18.19 8.03
N LYS A 167 -24.72 18.22 8.83
CA LYS A 167 -25.76 19.26 8.74
C LYS A 167 -25.42 20.55 9.49
N THR A 168 -24.50 20.49 10.45
CA THR A 168 -24.29 21.56 11.44
C THR A 168 -22.84 22.07 11.45
N TYR A 169 -21.88 21.28 10.95
CA TYR A 169 -20.46 21.52 11.19
C TYR A 169 -19.75 22.17 10.00
N THR A 170 -19.37 23.44 10.13
CA THR A 170 -18.51 24.16 9.17
C THR A 170 -17.04 23.71 9.21
N GLY A 171 -16.61 23.06 10.30
CA GLY A 171 -15.22 22.64 10.48
C GLY A 171 -14.74 21.55 9.52
N PHE A 172 -15.63 20.98 8.69
CA PHE A 172 -15.25 20.12 7.56
C PHE A 172 -14.57 20.92 6.44
N ILE A 173 -15.03 22.15 6.16
CA ILE A 173 -14.45 23.00 5.10
C ILE A 173 -13.01 23.39 5.47
N ASP A 174 -12.77 23.69 6.74
CA ASP A 174 -11.45 24.08 7.23
C ASP A 174 -10.62 22.90 7.75
N PHE A 175 -11.10 21.66 7.64
CA PHE A 175 -10.38 20.46 8.10
C PHE A 175 -8.92 20.43 7.60
N PRO A 176 -8.62 20.65 6.30
CA PRO A 176 -7.24 20.61 5.81
C PRO A 176 -6.34 21.70 6.39
N LYS A 177 -6.91 22.79 6.93
CA LYS A 177 -6.18 23.94 7.48
C LYS A 177 -5.97 23.86 8.99
N ASN A 178 -6.74 23.01 9.67
CA ASN A 178 -6.82 22.97 11.14
C ASN A 178 -5.92 21.89 11.77
N GLY A 179 -5.20 21.13 10.96
CA GLY A 179 -4.25 20.12 11.43
C GLY A 179 -2.94 20.73 11.86
N VAL A 180 -2.31 20.16 12.88
CA VAL A 180 -0.94 20.49 13.31
C VAL A 180 -0.07 19.30 12.98
N ALA A 181 0.97 19.51 12.15
CA ALA A 181 1.93 18.47 11.83
C ALA A 181 2.60 17.95 13.12
N GLN A 182 2.62 16.64 13.30
CA GLN A 182 3.23 15.99 14.44
C GLN A 182 4.67 15.59 14.10
N VAL A 183 5.57 15.71 15.08
CA VAL A 183 6.90 15.13 14.97
C VAL A 183 6.80 13.65 15.32
N TRP A 184 7.22 12.80 14.38
CA TRP A 184 7.22 11.35 14.56
C TRP A 184 8.62 10.87 14.92
N SER A 185 8.67 9.90 15.82
CA SER A 185 9.89 9.12 16.09
C SER A 185 9.71 7.69 15.60
N MET A 186 10.81 6.92 15.54
CA MET A 186 10.77 5.51 15.15
C MET A 186 9.84 4.67 16.03
N SER A 187 9.57 5.07 17.29
CA SER A 187 8.68 4.33 18.18
C SER A 187 7.19 4.45 17.82
N MET A 188 6.86 5.38 16.93
CA MET A 188 5.50 5.62 16.44
C MET A 188 5.22 4.91 15.12
N LEU A 189 6.26 4.47 14.41
CA LEU A 189 6.11 3.85 13.10
C LEU A 189 5.51 2.43 13.22
N PRO A 190 4.62 2.06 12.28
CA PRO A 190 4.06 0.72 12.24
C PRO A 190 5.04 -0.30 11.61
N PRO A 191 4.71 -1.60 11.58
CA PRO A 191 5.41 -2.59 10.78
C PRO A 191 5.53 -2.19 9.31
N ILE A 192 6.56 -2.67 8.62
CA ILE A 192 6.87 -2.29 7.23
C ILE A 192 5.73 -2.56 6.25
N ASP A 193 4.93 -3.61 6.48
CA ASP A 193 3.79 -3.94 5.63
C ASP A 193 2.59 -3.01 5.85
N VAL A 194 2.36 -2.58 7.09
CA VAL A 194 1.37 -1.54 7.40
C VAL A 194 1.82 -0.19 6.84
N LEU A 195 3.12 0.14 6.94
CA LEU A 195 3.70 1.35 6.33
C LEU A 195 3.54 1.34 4.80
N MET A 196 3.69 0.18 4.16
CA MET A 196 3.45 0.01 2.71
C MET A 196 1.99 0.25 2.31
N VAL A 197 1.03 -0.28 3.08
CA VAL A 197 -0.40 -0.03 2.82
C VAL A 197 -0.71 1.45 3.02
N TRP A 198 -0.17 2.07 4.07
CA TRP A 198 -0.33 3.50 4.32
C TRP A 198 0.24 4.34 3.17
N HIS A 199 1.48 4.08 2.75
CA HIS A 199 2.10 4.73 1.59
C HIS A 199 1.24 4.61 0.33
N SER A 200 0.74 3.40 0.04
CA SER A 200 -0.11 3.14 -1.12
C SER A 200 -1.43 3.93 -1.08
N LEU A 201 -2.03 4.09 0.11
CA LEU A 201 -3.23 4.92 0.30
C LEU A 201 -2.94 6.40 -0.02
N MET A 202 -1.77 6.90 0.38
CA MET A 202 -1.35 8.29 0.14
C MET A 202 -1.14 8.63 -1.34
N LEU A 203 -0.90 7.63 -2.20
CA LEU A 203 -0.78 7.84 -3.66
C LEU A 203 -2.09 8.31 -4.30
N ASN A 204 -3.22 8.19 -3.60
CA ASN A 204 -4.51 8.73 -3.99
C ASN A 204 -4.91 9.88 -3.04
N PRO A 205 -4.38 11.11 -3.23
CA PRO A 205 -4.47 12.17 -2.24
C PRO A 205 -5.91 12.59 -1.91
N ARG A 206 -6.85 12.49 -2.87
CA ARG A 206 -8.27 12.77 -2.62
C ARG A 206 -8.89 11.75 -1.67
N ASN A 207 -8.65 10.47 -1.92
CA ASN A 207 -9.16 9.39 -1.08
C ASN A 207 -8.52 9.48 0.30
N TYR A 208 -7.19 9.68 0.36
CA TYR A 208 -6.49 9.81 1.64
C TYR A 208 -7.04 10.97 2.48
N LEU A 209 -7.29 12.13 1.86
CA LEU A 209 -7.95 13.26 2.54
C LEU A 209 -9.34 12.87 3.04
N GLU A 210 -10.18 12.25 2.21
CA GLU A 210 -11.53 11.82 2.59
C GLU A 210 -11.49 10.86 3.80
N TYR A 211 -10.56 9.90 3.82
CA TYR A 211 -10.38 9.01 4.96
C TYR A 211 -9.93 9.77 6.22
N CYS A 212 -8.96 10.68 6.11
CA CYS A 212 -8.54 11.51 7.24
C CYS A 212 -9.71 12.34 7.79
N MET A 213 -10.50 12.97 6.91
CA MET A 213 -11.70 13.73 7.30
C MET A 213 -12.75 12.84 7.97
N ARG A 214 -13.03 11.67 7.39
CA ARG A 214 -14.03 10.73 7.91
C ARG A 214 -13.67 10.22 9.30
N PHE A 215 -12.39 10.06 9.58
CA PHE A 215 -11.90 9.57 10.87
C PHE A 215 -11.41 10.67 11.82
N GLY A 216 -11.43 11.94 11.41
CA GLY A 216 -11.02 13.07 12.26
C GLY A 216 -9.51 13.26 12.40
N LEU A 217 -8.70 12.66 11.52
CA LEU A 217 -7.23 12.62 11.58
C LEU A 217 -6.59 13.83 10.90
N LYS A 218 -6.88 15.02 11.41
CA LYS A 218 -6.39 16.29 10.83
C LYS A 218 -4.90 16.47 11.02
N ASN A 219 -4.35 15.99 12.14
CA ASN A 219 -2.92 16.13 12.42
C ASN A 219 -2.12 15.16 11.56
N LEU A 220 -2.59 13.94 11.36
CA LEU A 220 -2.02 12.99 10.39
C LEU A 220 -2.02 13.59 8.98
N TRP A 221 -3.14 14.17 8.54
CA TRP A 221 -3.21 14.85 7.24
C TRP A 221 -2.17 15.97 7.12
N ALA A 222 -2.05 16.84 8.13
CA ALA A 222 -1.07 17.91 8.15
C ALA A 222 0.38 17.40 8.24
N THR A 223 0.60 16.24 8.87
CA THR A 223 1.92 15.60 8.97
C THR A 223 2.36 15.02 7.63
N GLY A 224 1.44 14.39 6.89
CA GLY A 224 1.79 13.59 5.72
C GLY A 224 2.63 12.36 6.10
N MET A 225 3.50 11.94 5.19
CA MET A 225 4.42 10.82 5.45
C MET A 225 5.55 11.35 6.36
N PRO A 226 5.80 10.73 7.54
CA PRO A 226 6.84 11.18 8.46
C PRO A 226 8.24 10.79 7.96
N TRP A 227 8.70 11.47 6.90
CA TRP A 227 9.90 11.10 6.15
C TRP A 227 11.15 11.02 7.01
N HIS A 228 11.33 11.91 7.99
CA HIS A 228 12.49 11.84 8.88
C HIS A 228 12.52 10.53 9.67
N ALA A 229 11.40 10.16 10.31
CA ALA A 229 11.31 8.90 11.05
C ALA A 229 11.49 7.69 10.14
N VAL A 230 10.87 7.72 8.95
CA VAL A 230 10.95 6.64 7.96
C VAL A 230 12.38 6.45 7.45
N ASP A 231 13.07 7.53 7.09
CA ASP A 231 14.46 7.47 6.64
C ASP A 231 15.40 6.95 7.73
N THR A 232 15.21 7.45 8.97
CA THR A 232 15.97 7.01 10.14
C THR A 232 15.77 5.52 10.43
N ALA A 233 14.56 5.00 10.21
CA ALA A 233 14.22 3.60 10.44
C ALA A 233 14.72 2.64 9.36
N ILE A 234 15.25 3.14 8.24
CA ILE A 234 15.75 2.30 7.15
C ILE A 234 17.27 2.48 7.08
N ASP A 235 18.03 1.39 7.12
CA ASP A 235 19.48 1.46 6.96
C ASP A 235 19.90 1.57 5.48
N ILE A 236 21.21 1.70 5.23
CA ILE A 236 21.78 1.76 3.87
C ILE A 236 21.66 0.43 3.10
N SER A 237 21.37 -0.66 3.81
CA SER A 237 21.08 -1.98 3.24
C SER A 237 19.57 -2.20 3.04
N PHE A 238 18.77 -1.13 3.20
CA PHE A 238 17.32 -1.11 3.05
C PHE A 238 16.57 -1.97 4.08
N ASN A 239 17.20 -2.33 5.19
CA ASN A 239 16.55 -3.03 6.29
C ASN A 239 15.74 -2.04 7.11
N TYR A 240 14.47 -2.38 7.34
CA TYR A 240 13.60 -1.60 8.23
C TYR A 240 13.76 -2.05 9.68
N GLN A 241 14.21 -1.15 10.54
CA GLN A 241 14.43 -1.39 11.95
C GLN A 241 13.83 -0.26 12.79
N VAL A 242 13.12 -0.65 13.83
CA VAL A 242 12.54 0.28 14.81
C VAL A 242 12.86 -0.23 16.21
N THR A 243 12.68 0.64 17.21
CA THR A 243 12.85 0.29 18.63
C THR A 243 11.89 -0.82 19.05
N GLU A 244 12.29 -1.66 20.01
CA GLU A 244 11.40 -2.69 20.58
C GLU A 244 10.10 -2.10 21.16
N ALA A 245 10.17 -0.90 21.75
CA ALA A 245 9.00 -0.18 22.23
C ALA A 245 7.94 0.09 21.12
N ALA A 246 8.38 0.29 19.87
CA ALA A 246 7.49 0.44 18.72
C ALA A 246 6.71 -0.87 18.46
N LYS A 247 7.44 -1.99 18.54
CA LYS A 247 6.89 -3.33 18.31
C LYS A 247 5.88 -3.69 19.38
N GLU A 248 6.22 -3.48 20.63
CA GLU A 248 5.33 -3.69 21.78
C GLU A 248 4.09 -2.80 21.69
N ARG A 249 4.25 -1.51 21.39
CA ARG A 249 3.12 -0.59 21.22
C ARG A 249 2.16 -1.07 20.14
N PHE A 250 2.69 -1.43 18.97
CA PHE A 250 1.87 -1.95 17.88
C PHE A 250 1.12 -3.22 18.29
N THR A 251 1.81 -4.20 18.88
CA THR A 251 1.20 -5.46 19.26
C THR A 251 0.17 -5.31 20.36
N ASN A 252 0.45 -4.50 21.38
CA ASN A 252 -0.48 -4.25 22.48
C ASN A 252 -1.73 -3.51 22.02
N ALA A 253 -1.59 -2.51 21.13
CA ALA A 253 -2.72 -1.72 20.67
C ALA A 253 -3.59 -2.48 19.66
N THR A 254 -2.98 -3.25 18.75
CA THR A 254 -3.73 -3.85 17.64
C THR A 254 -4.16 -5.29 17.92
N GLY A 255 -3.41 -6.03 18.75
CA GLY A 255 -3.53 -7.48 18.93
C GLY A 255 -2.79 -8.31 17.87
N HIS A 256 -2.16 -7.66 16.88
CA HIS A 256 -1.36 -8.31 15.85
C HIS A 256 0.11 -8.46 16.29
N HIS A 257 0.77 -9.53 15.88
CA HIS A 257 2.22 -9.65 16.03
C HIS A 257 2.92 -8.59 15.19
N TRP A 258 4.17 -8.24 15.55
CA TRP A 258 4.97 -7.31 14.74
C TRP A 258 5.24 -7.82 13.32
N SER A 259 5.56 -9.11 13.18
CA SER A 259 5.71 -9.74 11.86
C SER A 259 4.37 -10.23 11.34
N ASN A 260 4.01 -9.82 10.13
CA ASN A 260 2.80 -10.28 9.42
C ASN A 260 2.72 -11.81 9.42
N THR A 261 3.84 -12.49 9.18
CA THR A 261 3.92 -13.95 9.04
C THR A 261 3.54 -14.72 10.31
N ASN A 262 3.59 -14.06 11.47
CA ASN A 262 3.35 -14.68 12.77
C ASN A 262 1.89 -14.55 13.22
N ASP A 263 1.08 -13.74 12.52
CA ASP A 263 -0.36 -13.68 12.79
C ASP A 263 -1.07 -14.99 12.47
N HIS A 264 -2.25 -15.15 13.06
CA HIS A 264 -3.05 -16.36 12.95
C HIS A 264 -3.37 -16.71 11.49
N ALA A 265 -3.43 -18.01 11.17
CA ALA A 265 -3.68 -18.53 9.82
C ALA A 265 -5.15 -18.36 9.36
N ALA A 266 -6.02 -17.92 10.26
CA ALA A 266 -7.41 -17.60 10.01
C ALA A 266 -7.79 -16.26 10.64
N LYS A 267 -8.78 -15.59 10.05
CA LYS A 267 -9.41 -14.39 10.60
C LYS A 267 -10.82 -14.68 11.10
N THR A 268 -11.30 -13.88 12.04
CA THR A 268 -12.66 -13.97 12.54
C THR A 268 -13.56 -12.92 11.89
N LEU A 269 -14.77 -13.30 11.48
CA LEU A 269 -15.80 -12.39 11.01
C LEU A 269 -17.11 -12.60 11.77
N ASN A 270 -17.79 -11.52 12.13
CA ASN A 270 -19.13 -11.59 12.71
C ASN A 270 -20.18 -11.63 11.59
N CYS A 271 -21.01 -12.67 11.57
CA CYS A 271 -22.10 -12.77 10.61
C CYS A 271 -23.11 -11.62 10.84
N PRO A 272 -23.39 -10.76 9.84
CA PRO A 272 -24.28 -9.61 10.02
C PRO A 272 -25.76 -10.01 10.23
N ARG A 273 -26.12 -11.28 10.02
CA ARG A 273 -27.49 -11.79 10.20
C ARG A 273 -27.72 -12.39 11.59
N CYS A 274 -26.79 -13.20 12.10
CA CYS A 274 -26.99 -13.98 13.33
C CYS A 274 -25.94 -13.71 14.41
N SER A 275 -24.97 -12.82 14.16
CA SER A 275 -23.85 -12.49 15.05
C SER A 275 -22.92 -13.67 15.40
N GLN A 276 -23.07 -14.80 14.72
CA GLN A 276 -22.14 -15.92 14.86
C GLN A 276 -20.73 -15.49 14.41
N VAL A 277 -19.73 -15.81 15.24
CA VAL A 277 -18.32 -15.64 14.89
C VAL A 277 -17.92 -16.77 13.95
N LEU A 278 -17.45 -16.41 12.76
CA LEU A 278 -16.96 -17.31 11.73
C LEU A 278 -15.45 -17.22 11.71
N GLU A 279 -14.77 -18.36 11.78
CA GLU A 279 -13.33 -18.45 11.57
C GLU A 279 -13.06 -18.84 10.11
N ILE A 280 -12.33 -17.99 9.40
CA ILE A 280 -12.10 -18.11 7.95
C ILE A 280 -10.60 -18.18 7.72
N PRO A 281 -10.06 -19.30 7.19
CA PRO A 281 -8.65 -19.41 6.88
C PRO A 281 -8.28 -18.43 5.76
N TRP A 282 -7.08 -17.83 5.85
CA TRP A 282 -6.54 -16.97 4.81
C TRP A 282 -6.34 -17.69 3.48
N THR A 283 -6.14 -19.01 3.54
CA THR A 283 -6.01 -19.88 2.37
C THR A 283 -6.44 -21.30 2.71
N THR A 284 -7.04 -21.99 1.75
CA THR A 284 -7.38 -23.41 1.84
C THR A 284 -6.26 -24.32 1.33
N CYS A 285 -5.14 -23.75 0.84
CA CYS A 285 -4.04 -24.55 0.28
C CYS A 285 -3.32 -25.42 1.34
N ALA A 286 -3.47 -25.09 2.62
CA ALA A 286 -2.93 -25.86 3.74
C ALA A 286 -3.91 -26.93 4.28
N ALA A 287 -5.19 -26.89 3.88
CA ALA A 287 -6.17 -27.88 4.26
C ALA A 287 -6.03 -29.09 3.32
N ASN A 288 -5.63 -30.23 3.89
CA ASN A 288 -5.72 -31.53 3.24
C ASN A 288 -7.14 -32.06 3.32
#